data_AF-A0A961BF19-F1
#
_entry.id   AF-A0A961BF19-F1
#
_cell.length_a   1.000
_cell.length_b   1.000
_cell.length_c   1.000
_cell.angle_alpha   90.00
_cell.angle_beta   90.00
_cell.angle_gamma   90.00
#
_symmetry.space_group_name_H-M   'P 1'
#
loop_
_entity.id
_entity.type
_entity.pdbx_description
1 polymer ?
#
loop_
_entity_poly.entity_id
_entity_poly.type
_entity_poly.pdbx_seq_one_letter_code
_entity_poly.pdbx_strand_id
1 'polypeptide(L)'
;MVFSIFGRSFAPFLGMLIVFSLRQITQLCCTLPPPPGIIWRNPGFPSLLVTYEVGNDFFFSGHTALAVLGALQMCHFGPWWLGGAAILVAFGEGLIVLVLRAHYTLDVVAGALAAWFAFDLASRFAPILDNWLR
;
A
#
# COMPACT_ATOMS: atom_id res chain seq x y z
N MET A 1 17.59 -19.12 -11.11
CA MET A 1 16.38 -18.44 -11.60
C MET A 1 15.61 -17.73 -10.48
N VAL A 2 15.33 -18.39 -9.34
CA VAL A 2 14.60 -17.81 -8.18
C VAL A 2 15.21 -16.50 -7.67
N PHE A 3 16.53 -16.44 -7.43
CA PHE A 3 17.22 -15.21 -7.00
C PHE A 3 17.13 -14.02 -7.98
N SER A 4 16.88 -14.29 -9.27
CA SER A 4 16.74 -13.23 -10.28
C SER A 4 15.33 -12.65 -10.35
N ILE A 5 14.34 -13.37 -9.81
CA ILE A 5 12.93 -12.95 -9.74
C ILE A 5 12.63 -12.31 -8.38
N PHE A 6 13.19 -12.84 -7.29
CA PHE A 6 12.93 -12.37 -5.92
C PHE A 6 13.95 -11.34 -5.40
N GLY A 7 15.03 -11.08 -6.15
CA GLY A 7 16.09 -10.18 -5.71
C GLY A 7 16.92 -10.75 -4.55
N ARG A 8 17.68 -9.88 -3.89
CA ARG A 8 18.60 -10.27 -2.80
C ARG A 8 17.91 -10.65 -1.49
N SER A 9 16.63 -10.30 -1.32
CA SER A 9 15.86 -10.58 -0.10
C SER A 9 14.37 -10.70 -0.40
N PHE A 10 13.69 -11.59 0.32
CA PHE A 10 12.24 -11.79 0.28
C PHE A 10 11.44 -10.71 1.02
N ALA A 11 12.11 -9.75 1.68
CA ALA A 11 11.47 -8.70 2.50
C ALA A 11 10.41 -7.86 1.75
N PRO A 12 10.62 -7.40 0.49
CA PRO A 12 9.61 -6.62 -0.22
C PRO A 12 8.32 -7.41 -0.47
N PHE A 13 8.46 -8.68 -0.83
CA PHE A 13 7.32 -9.56 -1.06
C PHE A 13 6.55 -9.81 0.25
N LEU A 14 7.27 -10.15 1.32
CA LEU A 14 6.66 -10.38 2.62
C LEU A 14 5.94 -9.13 3.15
N GLY A 15 6.53 -7.95 2.98
CA GLY A 15 5.91 -6.67 3.34
C GLY A 15 4.59 -6.44 2.60
N MET A 16 4.55 -6.70 1.28
CA MET A 16 3.31 -6.60 0.51
C MET A 16 2.24 -7.57 1.01
N LEU A 17 2.63 -8.83 1.28
CA LEU A 17 1.71 -9.83 1.82
C LEU A 17 1.10 -9.37 3.14
N ILE A 18 1.91 -8.84 4.05
CA ILE A 18 1.45 -8.31 5.34
C ILE A 18 0.48 -7.13 5.13
N VAL A 19 0.79 -6.16 4.27
CA VAL A 19 -0.11 -5.02 3.97
C VAL A 19 -1.45 -5.52 3.43
N PHE A 20 -1.45 -6.46 2.49
CA PHE A 20 -2.68 -7.01 1.94
C PHE A 20 -3.50 -7.77 2.99
N SER A 21 -2.85 -8.60 3.82
CA SER A 21 -3.52 -9.32 4.92
C SER A 21 -4.13 -8.38 5.94
N LEU A 22 -3.38 -7.34 6.37
CA LEU A 22 -3.90 -6.32 7.27
C LEU A 22 -5.12 -5.63 6.66
N ARG A 23 -5.07 -5.31 5.37
CA ARG A 23 -6.19 -4.70 4.67
C ARG A 23 -7.42 -5.60 4.63
N GLN A 24 -7.25 -6.90 4.37
CA GLN A 24 -8.38 -7.83 4.41
C GLN A 24 -9.02 -7.91 5.80
N ILE A 25 -8.20 -7.93 6.86
CA ILE A 25 -8.67 -7.95 8.24
C ILE A 25 -9.41 -6.64 8.58
N THR A 26 -8.86 -5.48 8.20
CA THR A 26 -9.51 -4.20 8.49
C THR A 26 -10.81 -4.03 7.74
N GLN A 27 -10.90 -4.47 6.49
CA GLN A 27 -12.15 -4.44 5.71
C GLN A 27 -13.22 -5.38 6.28
N LEU A 28 -12.80 -6.51 6.86
CA LEU A 28 -13.69 -7.43 7.57
C LEU A 28 -14.22 -6.83 8.88
N CYS A 29 -13.36 -6.15 9.64
CA CYS A 29 -13.70 -5.61 10.96
C CYS A 29 -14.33 -4.21 10.94
N CYS A 30 -14.03 -3.41 9.91
CA CYS A 30 -14.41 -2.01 9.83
C CYS A 30 -14.84 -1.66 8.40
N THR A 31 -16.12 -1.38 8.24
CA THR A 31 -16.69 -0.88 6.99
C THR A 31 -16.99 0.61 7.15
N LEU A 32 -16.26 1.45 6.42
CA LEU A 32 -16.46 2.90 6.44
C LEU A 32 -17.22 3.35 5.19
N PRO A 33 -18.22 4.23 5.33
CA PRO A 33 -18.90 4.78 4.17
C PRO A 33 -17.96 5.70 3.37
N PRO A 34 -18.17 5.83 2.05
CA PRO A 34 -17.36 6.71 1.20
C PRO A 34 -17.37 8.17 1.71
N PRO A 35 -16.24 8.91 1.54
CA PRO A 35 -16.18 10.33 1.88
C PRO A 35 -17.25 11.18 1.19
N PRO A 36 -17.89 12.14 1.89
CA PRO A 36 -18.88 13.00 1.28
C PRO A 36 -18.26 13.85 0.17
N GLY A 37 -18.87 13.77 -1.02
CA GLY A 37 -18.40 14.48 -2.21
C GLY A 37 -17.29 13.76 -2.97
N ILE A 38 -17.17 12.43 -2.84
CA ILE A 38 -16.32 11.62 -3.71
C ILE A 38 -16.60 11.94 -5.20
N ILE A 39 -15.51 12.13 -5.95
CA ILE A 39 -15.57 12.53 -7.37
C ILE A 39 -15.88 11.31 -8.25
N TRP A 40 -15.58 10.10 -7.78
CA TRP A 40 -15.90 8.84 -8.46
C TRP A 40 -17.40 8.55 -8.41
N ARG A 41 -18.09 8.82 -9.53
CA ARG A 41 -19.54 8.64 -9.68
C ARG A 41 -19.81 8.00 -11.03
N ASN A 42 -20.94 7.29 -11.15
CA ASN A 42 -21.37 6.74 -12.42
C ASN A 42 -21.67 7.87 -13.42
N PRO A 43 -20.90 8.00 -14.52
CA PRO A 43 -21.11 9.03 -15.53
C PRO A 43 -22.16 8.65 -16.58
N GLY A 44 -22.82 7.49 -16.45
CA GLY A 44 -23.84 7.01 -17.40
C GLY A 44 -23.33 6.10 -18.51
N PHE A 45 -22.04 5.74 -18.51
CA PHE A 45 -21.43 4.74 -19.40
C PHE A 45 -20.69 3.68 -18.59
N PRO A 46 -20.72 2.39 -18.99
CA PRO A 46 -20.08 1.32 -18.23
C PRO A 46 -18.56 1.47 -18.19
N SER A 47 -17.97 1.23 -17.02
CA SER A 47 -16.52 1.14 -16.89
C SER A 47 -16.05 -0.23 -17.37
N LEU A 48 -14.89 -0.26 -18.05
CA LEU A 48 -14.33 -1.48 -18.63
C LEU A 48 -13.67 -2.38 -17.58
N LEU A 49 -13.21 -1.83 -16.46
CA LEU A 49 -12.32 -2.53 -15.52
C LEU A 49 -12.74 -2.43 -14.04
N VAL A 50 -13.56 -1.44 -13.66
CA VAL A 50 -13.86 -1.14 -12.25
C VAL A 50 -15.33 -0.76 -12.08
N THR A 51 -16.03 -1.32 -11.10
CA THR A 51 -17.42 -0.97 -10.81
C THR A 51 -17.54 0.47 -10.29
N TYR A 52 -18.65 1.14 -10.62
CA TYR A 52 -18.93 2.48 -10.08
C TYR A 52 -19.54 2.45 -8.68
N GLU A 53 -20.06 1.30 -8.25
CA GLU A 53 -20.44 1.09 -6.86
C GLU A 53 -19.17 1.01 -6.02
N VAL A 54 -19.03 1.98 -5.12
CA VAL A 54 -17.91 2.03 -4.19
C VAL A 54 -18.35 1.27 -2.94
N GLY A 55 -17.68 0.16 -2.67
CA GLY A 55 -17.91 -0.61 -1.43
C GLY A 55 -17.52 0.20 -0.19
N ASN A 56 -17.96 -0.25 0.98
CA ASN A 56 -17.59 0.39 2.26
C ASN A 56 -16.17 -0.01 2.73
N ASP A 57 -15.23 -0.23 1.80
CA ASP A 57 -13.98 -0.95 2.02
C ASP A 57 -12.73 -0.02 2.04
N PHE A 58 -12.95 1.23 2.48
CA PHE A 58 -11.97 2.32 2.43
C PHE A 58 -10.85 2.24 3.49
N PHE A 59 -11.10 1.55 4.61
CA PHE A 59 -10.14 1.50 5.72
C PHE A 59 -9.15 0.31 5.61
N PHE A 60 -7.84 0.51 5.55
CA PHE A 60 -7.09 1.76 5.32
C PHE A 60 -6.70 1.92 3.85
N SER A 61 -6.11 3.06 3.48
CA SER A 61 -5.74 3.37 2.10
C SER A 61 -4.64 2.44 1.58
N GLY A 62 -5.00 1.53 0.67
CA GLY A 62 -4.06 0.61 0.03
C GLY A 62 -3.02 1.32 -0.85
N HIS A 63 -3.43 2.36 -1.59
CA HIS A 63 -2.55 3.20 -2.40
C HIS A 63 -1.45 3.82 -1.54
N THR A 64 -1.84 4.45 -0.44
CA THR A 64 -0.89 5.06 0.51
C THR A 64 0.02 3.98 1.11
N ALA A 65 -0.54 2.86 1.57
CA ALA A 65 0.25 1.82 2.23
C ALA A 65 1.30 1.21 1.29
N LEU A 66 0.94 0.89 0.04
CA LEU A 66 1.89 0.34 -0.92
C LEU A 66 2.93 1.37 -1.36
N ALA A 67 2.54 2.64 -1.56
CA ALA A 67 3.48 3.69 -1.93
C ALA A 67 4.49 3.97 -0.81
N VAL A 68 4.04 4.03 0.44
CA VAL A 68 4.92 4.19 1.62
C VAL A 68 5.81 2.97 1.81
N LEU A 69 5.28 1.75 1.68
CA LEU A 69 6.08 0.53 1.76
C LEU A 69 7.17 0.51 0.67
N GLY A 70 6.81 0.87 -0.56
CA GLY A 70 7.76 1.00 -1.67
C GLY A 70 8.86 2.02 -1.37
N ALA A 71 8.49 3.19 -0.82
CA ALA A 71 9.46 4.20 -0.40
C ALA A 71 10.42 3.69 0.68
N LEU A 72 9.92 2.99 1.70
CA LEU A 72 10.74 2.39 2.75
C LEU A 72 11.71 1.35 2.18
N GLN A 73 11.24 0.47 1.29
CA GLN A 73 12.08 -0.53 0.63
C GLN A 73 13.17 0.10 -0.25
N MET A 74 12.83 1.15 -1.01
CA MET A 74 13.79 1.86 -1.85
C MET A 74 14.81 2.64 -1.03
N CYS A 75 14.42 3.20 0.12
CA CYS A 75 15.36 3.84 1.04
C CYS A 75 16.30 2.83 1.71
N HIS A 76 15.85 1.59 1.93
CA HIS A 76 16.64 0.57 2.60
C HIS A 76 17.61 -0.17 1.66
N PHE A 77 17.16 -0.52 0.45
CA PHE A 77 17.93 -1.33 -0.50
C PHE A 77 18.47 -0.55 -1.70
N GLY A 78 17.88 0.60 -2.02
CA GLY A 78 18.21 1.38 -3.20
C GLY A 78 19.24 2.49 -2.94
N PRO A 79 19.79 3.09 -4.01
CA PRO A 79 20.59 4.31 -3.90
C PRO A 79 19.73 5.49 -3.41
N TRP A 80 20.37 6.46 -2.76
CA TRP A 80 19.70 7.60 -2.10
C TRP A 80 18.73 8.37 -3.00
N TRP A 81 19.04 8.50 -4.30
CA TRP A 81 18.18 9.21 -5.26
C TRP A 81 16.88 8.44 -5.57
N LEU A 82 16.93 7.10 -5.61
CA LEU A 82 15.72 6.26 -5.76
C LEU A 82 14.86 6.33 -4.50
N GLY A 83 15.48 6.34 -3.32
CA GLY A 83 14.77 6.59 -2.06
C GLY A 83 14.04 7.93 -2.07
N GLY A 84 14.73 9.01 -2.46
CA GLY A 84 14.13 10.33 -2.60
C GLY A 84 12.97 10.39 -3.61
N ALA A 85 13.13 9.77 -4.79
CA ALA A 85 12.07 9.69 -5.79
C ALA A 85 10.86 8.91 -5.28
N ALA A 86 11.07 7.79 -4.58
CA ALA A 86 9.99 6.97 -4.04
C ALA A 86 9.23 7.69 -2.91
N ILE A 87 9.92 8.46 -2.06
CA ILE A 87 9.27 9.33 -1.06
C ILE A 87 8.38 10.38 -1.73
N LEU A 88 8.86 11.01 -2.81
CA LEU A 88 8.08 11.99 -3.56
C LEU A 88 6.81 11.37 -4.16
N VAL A 89 6.92 10.16 -4.72
CA VAL A 89 5.77 9.40 -5.23
C VAL A 89 4.80 9.07 -4.10
N ALA A 90 5.28 8.59 -2.95
CA ALA A 90 4.42 8.27 -1.80
C ALA A 90 3.66 9.49 -1.27
N PHE A 91 4.33 10.65 -1.22
CA PHE A 91 3.69 11.91 -0.85
C PHE A 91 2.66 12.36 -1.89
N GLY A 92 2.99 12.24 -3.18
CA GLY A 92 2.09 12.55 -4.29
C GLY A 92 0.83 11.70 -4.28
N GLU A 93 0.97 10.39 -4.13
CA GLU A 93 -0.15 9.44 -4.00
C GLU A 93 -1.03 9.79 -2.79
N GLY A 94 -0.42 10.03 -1.62
CA GLY A 94 -1.13 10.45 -0.42
C GLY A 94 -1.91 11.75 -0.60
N LEU A 95 -1.35 12.72 -1.32
CA LEU A 95 -2.03 13.98 -1.64
C LEU A 95 -3.19 13.75 -2.63
N ILE A 96 -2.97 12.96 -3.69
CA ILE A 96 -3.98 12.68 -4.72
C ILE A 96 -5.21 12.00 -4.10
N VAL A 97 -5.03 11.00 -3.25
CA VAL A 97 -6.17 10.30 -2.62
C VAL A 97 -6.97 11.21 -1.69
N LEU A 98 -6.35 12.23 -1.09
CA LEU A 98 -7.03 13.25 -0.28
C LEU A 98 -7.74 14.30 -1.14
N VAL A 99 -7.06 14.83 -2.16
CA VAL A 99 -7.61 15.86 -3.06
C VAL A 99 -8.82 15.32 -3.83
N LEU A 100 -8.72 14.09 -4.33
CA LEU A 100 -9.82 13.43 -5.03
C LEU A 100 -10.94 12.95 -4.08
N ARG A 101 -10.74 13.12 -2.77
CA ARG A 101 -11.62 12.60 -1.71
C ARG A 101 -11.90 11.10 -1.88
N ALA A 102 -10.90 10.37 -2.36
CA ALA A 102 -10.97 8.92 -2.50
C ALA A 102 -10.84 8.23 -1.14
N HIS A 103 -10.18 8.87 -0.17
CA HIS A 103 -9.98 8.36 1.17
C HIS A 103 -10.06 9.47 2.21
N TYR A 104 -10.39 9.11 3.45
CA TYR A 104 -10.26 10.04 4.57
C TYR A 104 -8.78 10.17 4.99
N THR A 105 -8.45 11.28 5.66
CA THR A 105 -7.11 11.47 6.24
C THR A 105 -6.72 10.36 7.20
N LEU A 106 -7.69 9.81 7.96
CA LEU A 106 -7.43 8.66 8.83
C LEU A 106 -6.98 7.41 8.05
N ASP A 107 -7.50 7.17 6.85
CA ASP A 107 -7.15 6.02 6.02
C ASP A 107 -5.71 6.13 5.50
N VAL A 108 -5.28 7.36 5.18
CA VAL A 108 -3.92 7.67 4.73
C VAL A 108 -2.92 7.49 5.87
N VAL A 109 -3.23 8.03 7.05
CA VAL A 109 -2.37 7.86 8.24
C VAL A 109 -2.28 6.39 8.66
N ALA A 110 -3.42 5.69 8.71
CA ALA A 110 -3.44 4.26 9.03
C ALA A 110 -2.69 3.44 7.97
N GLY A 111 -2.78 3.80 6.69
CA GLY A 111 -2.03 3.15 5.61
C GLY A 111 -0.52 3.33 5.74
N ALA A 112 -0.06 4.53 6.09
CA ALA A 112 1.36 4.79 6.34
C ALA A 112 1.89 4.00 7.55
N LEU A 113 1.11 3.93 8.65
CA LEU A 113 1.47 3.14 9.83
C LEU A 113 1.49 1.63 9.53
N ALA A 114 0.50 1.13 8.79
CA ALA A 114 0.45 -0.26 8.36
C ALA A 114 1.64 -0.63 7.47
N ALA A 115 2.05 0.27 6.58
CA ALA A 115 3.23 0.09 5.73
C ALA A 115 4.52 0.03 6.55
N TRP A 116 4.69 0.94 7.53
CA TRP A 116 5.83 0.92 8.43
C TRP A 116 5.88 -0.36 9.27
N PHE A 117 4.76 -0.78 9.83
CA PHE A 117 4.65 -2.04 10.58
C PHE A 117 4.97 -3.25 9.70
N ALA A 118 4.43 -3.30 8.48
CA ALA A 118 4.71 -4.36 7.53
C ALA A 118 6.19 -4.40 7.12
N PHE A 119 6.82 -3.24 6.95
CA PHE A 119 8.24 -3.14 6.66
C PHE A 119 9.09 -3.66 7.83
N ASP A 120 8.85 -3.20 9.06
CA ASP A 120 9.59 -3.67 10.25
C ASP A 120 9.44 -5.19 10.43
N LEU A 121 8.21 -5.71 10.32
CA LEU A 121 7.94 -7.13 10.45
C LEU A 121 8.62 -7.94 9.34
N ALA A 122 8.53 -7.48 8.10
CA ALA A 122 9.18 -8.12 6.96
C ALA A 122 10.71 -8.11 7.08
N SER A 123 11.32 -7.01 7.51
CA SER A 123 12.76 -6.92 7.74
C SER A 123 13.25 -7.86 8.85
N ARG A 124 12.42 -8.16 9.85
CA ARG A 124 12.75 -9.12 10.93
C ARG A 124 12.63 -10.58 10.48
N PHE A 125 11.61 -10.92 9.69
CA PHE A 125 11.35 -12.30 9.29
C PHE A 125 12.01 -12.71 7.97
N ALA A 126 12.29 -11.77 7.07
CA ALA A 126 12.91 -12.07 5.78
C ALA A 126 14.25 -12.80 5.89
N PRO A 127 15.18 -12.48 6.83
CA PRO A 127 16.42 -13.24 6.96
C PRO A 127 16.22 -14.73 7.26
N ILE A 128 15.15 -15.09 7.98
CA ILE A 128 14.82 -16.48 8.29
C ILE A 128 14.38 -17.21 7.02
N LEU A 129 13.50 -16.58 6.22
CA LEU A 129 13.01 -17.13 4.96
C LEU A 129 14.11 -17.17 3.89
N ASP A 130 14.94 -16.12 3.82
CA ASP A 130 16.07 -16.02 2.89
C ASP A 130 17.10 -17.14 3.15
N ASN A 131 17.29 -17.55 4.41
CA ASN A 131 18.14 -18.68 4.76
C ASN A 131 17.52 -20.04 4.43
N TRP A 132 16.20 -20.16 4.49
CA TRP A 132 15.48 -21.39 4.13
C TRP A 132 15.38 -21.61 2.62
N LEU A 133 15.37 -20.51 1.84
CA LEU A 133 15.26 -20.51 0.38
C LEU A 133 16.61 -20.59 -0.37
N ARG A 134 17.73 -20.59 0.36
CA ARG A 134 19.09 -20.80 -0.18
C ARG A 134 19.43 -22.27 -0.27
#